data_AF-A0A3P9LDN5-F1
#
_entry.id   AF-A0A3P9LDN5-F1
#
_cell.length_a   1.000
_cell.length_b   1.000
_cell.length_c   1.000
_cell.angle_alpha   90.00
_cell.angle_beta   90.00
_cell.angle_gamma   90.00
#
_symmetry.space_group_name_H-M   'P 1'
#
loop_
_entity.id
_entity.type
_entity.pdbx_description
1 polymer ?
#
loop_
_entity_poly.entity_id
_entity_poly.type
_entity_poly.pdbx_seq_one_letter_code
_entity_poly.pdbx_strand_id
1 'polypeptide(L)'
;MARLRRRACVALFLFTLFIFGTLMALRTLKPTDGFSDLAPGLELLPILGGRMDRRSVTRASASPDQAHPPGSNTKAMLSNFSPEGTIFYDVHIFYYTWYGSPHVDGKYIHWDHILVPHWDPKIASSYPRGKHMPPEDIGSSYYPELNPYSSRDPDVLESHMEQIGASAAGVLVLAWYPPGLGDDNGEPTEDMVPAVLDYAANQYFILTRVAFHIQPYRGRNDQTVHDNIKYIIDRYGEHGAMFRFTTSTGKSLPLFYIYDSYLTPPEAWSELLTPTGSHSIRSSAYDSIFIALIVEERHKHDILAGGFDGMYSYFASNGFSFGSSHQNWKAVKAFCDGNNLLFIPSVGPGYIDTSIRPWNNHNTRNRVNGRYYETALQAALNVRPEIVTITSFNEWHEGTQIERAVPKKTVTRVYLDYQPHGPDHYLELTRRWAEQFNKEKQQWLI
;
A
#
# COMPACT_ATOMS: atom_id res chain seq x y z
N MET A 1 18.94 -58.78 30.79
CA MET A 1 19.21 -57.78 29.73
C MET A 1 18.25 -57.79 28.53
N ALA A 2 17.62 -58.91 28.15
CA ALA A 2 16.72 -58.97 26.97
C ALA A 2 15.38 -58.22 27.10
N ARG A 3 14.77 -58.17 28.30
CA ARG A 3 13.48 -57.47 28.53
C ARG A 3 13.59 -55.94 28.46
N LEU A 4 14.72 -55.36 28.87
CA LEU A 4 14.95 -53.91 28.83
C LEU A 4 15.13 -53.42 27.38
N ARG A 5 15.87 -54.18 26.56
CA ARG A 5 16.03 -53.91 25.12
C ARG A 5 14.70 -53.99 24.36
N ARG A 6 13.83 -54.95 24.70
CA ARG A 6 12.49 -55.05 24.09
C ARG A 6 11.62 -53.83 24.37
N ARG A 7 11.63 -53.31 25.60
CA ARG A 7 10.87 -52.11 25.97
C ARG A 7 11.40 -50.85 25.31
N ALA A 8 12.72 -50.72 25.20
CA ALA A 8 13.35 -49.60 24.49
C ALA A 8 13.05 -49.63 22.98
N CYS A 9 13.10 -50.81 22.34
CA CYS A 9 12.73 -50.94 20.92
C CYS A 9 11.24 -50.67 20.66
N VAL A 10 10.35 -51.09 21.55
CA VAL A 10 8.91 -50.79 21.43
C VAL A 10 8.64 -49.30 21.62
N ALA A 11 9.31 -48.65 22.58
CA ALA A 11 9.20 -47.20 22.77
C ALA A 11 9.73 -46.42 21.55
N LEU A 12 10.87 -46.85 20.99
CA LEU A 12 11.43 -46.22 19.79
C LEU A 12 10.51 -46.38 18.58
N PHE A 13 9.90 -47.56 18.42
CA PHE A 13 8.96 -47.86 17.34
C PHE A 13 7.65 -47.07 17.45
N LEU A 14 7.13 -46.89 18.67
CA LEU A 14 5.96 -46.04 18.91
C LEU A 14 6.27 -44.56 18.68
N PHE A 15 7.48 -44.12 19.04
CA PHE A 15 7.94 -42.75 18.80
C PHE A 15 8.13 -42.46 17.31
N THR A 16 8.68 -43.39 16.54
CA THR A 16 8.78 -43.25 15.09
C THR A 16 7.42 -43.30 14.39
N LEU A 17 6.48 -44.14 14.87
CA LEU A 17 5.09 -44.13 14.39
C LEU A 17 4.38 -42.80 14.69
N PHE A 18 4.62 -42.21 15.85
CA PHE A 18 4.07 -40.90 16.21
C PHE A 18 4.64 -39.78 15.33
N ILE A 19 5.95 -39.80 15.05
CA ILE A 19 6.59 -38.84 14.13
C ILE A 19 6.07 -39.01 12.70
N PHE A 20 5.93 -40.24 12.21
CA PHE A 20 5.37 -40.49 10.88
C PHE A 20 3.88 -40.13 10.80
N GLY A 21 3.10 -40.42 11.84
CA GLY A 21 1.70 -40.03 11.93
C GLY A 21 1.50 -38.52 11.95
N THR A 22 2.33 -37.79 12.71
CA THR A 22 2.30 -36.32 12.74
C THR A 22 2.79 -35.72 11.42
N LEU A 23 3.84 -36.26 10.79
CA LEU A 23 4.29 -35.83 9.45
C LEU A 23 3.26 -36.10 8.34
N MET A 24 2.53 -37.22 8.41
CA MET A 24 1.43 -37.52 7.50
C MET A 24 0.25 -36.59 7.72
N ALA A 25 -0.11 -36.31 8.99
CA ALA A 25 -1.15 -35.34 9.33
C ALA A 25 -0.78 -33.90 8.91
N LEU A 26 0.49 -33.51 9.05
CA LEU A 26 1.03 -32.24 8.55
C LEU A 26 1.06 -32.18 7.02
N ARG A 27 1.24 -33.31 6.33
CA ARG A 27 1.10 -33.39 4.86
C ARG A 27 -0.34 -33.29 4.39
N THR A 28 -1.31 -33.78 5.17
CA THR A 28 -2.74 -33.62 4.89
C THR A 28 -3.28 -32.24 5.27
N LEU A 29 -2.53 -31.48 6.07
CA LEU A 29 -2.81 -30.07 6.41
C LEU A 29 -2.19 -29.08 5.43
N LYS A 30 -1.60 -29.54 4.31
CA LYS A 30 -1.30 -28.66 3.19
C LYS A 30 -2.61 -28.17 2.58
N PRO A 31 -2.81 -26.84 2.40
CA PRO A 31 -3.71 -26.36 1.38
C PRO A 31 -3.02 -26.63 0.04
N THR A 32 -3.27 -27.81 -0.53
CA THR A 32 -3.22 -27.98 -1.98
C THR A 32 -4.58 -27.55 -2.49
N ASP A 33 -4.62 -26.32 -2.99
CA ASP A 33 -5.44 -25.80 -4.09
C ASP A 33 -5.61 -24.29 -3.87
N GLY A 34 -5.50 -23.55 -4.96
CA GLY A 34 -5.15 -22.14 -4.98
C GLY A 34 -6.09 -21.22 -4.21
N PHE A 35 -5.51 -20.16 -3.65
CA PHE A 35 -6.22 -18.90 -3.42
C PHE A 35 -6.57 -18.27 -4.78
N SER A 36 -7.56 -18.82 -5.46
CA SER A 36 -8.24 -18.24 -6.62
C SER A 36 -9.47 -19.07 -6.90
N ASP A 37 -10.59 -18.65 -6.31
CA ASP A 37 -11.94 -18.83 -6.85
C ASP A 37 -12.89 -17.95 -6.04
N LEU A 38 -12.79 -16.63 -6.27
CA LEU A 38 -13.97 -15.78 -6.13
C LEU A 38 -14.83 -16.08 -7.36
N ALA A 39 -15.95 -16.78 -7.13
CA ALA A 39 -16.82 -17.33 -8.15
C ALA A 39 -17.24 -16.28 -9.21
N PRO A 40 -17.14 -16.61 -10.51
CA PRO A 40 -17.69 -15.82 -11.59
C PRO A 40 -19.17 -16.16 -11.83
N GLY A 41 -19.98 -15.14 -12.07
CA GLY A 41 -21.22 -15.27 -12.84
C GLY A 41 -22.52 -15.00 -12.10
N LEU A 42 -23.15 -13.88 -12.44
CA LEU A 42 -24.52 -13.94 -12.95
C LEU A 42 -24.66 -12.95 -14.12
N GLU A 43 -25.13 -13.47 -15.25
CA GLU A 43 -25.31 -12.78 -16.52
C GLU A 43 -26.50 -11.80 -16.53
N LEU A 44 -26.42 -10.89 -17.51
CA LEU A 44 -27.36 -9.87 -17.98
C LEU A 44 -28.81 -10.33 -18.20
N LEU A 45 -29.73 -9.35 -18.21
CA LEU A 45 -30.62 -9.03 -19.35
C LEU A 45 -31.29 -7.63 -19.14
N PRO A 46 -31.88 -6.99 -20.18
CA PRO A 46 -31.48 -5.67 -20.65
C PRO A 46 -32.58 -4.61 -20.49
N ILE A 47 -32.22 -3.32 -20.41
CA ILE A 47 -33.18 -2.24 -20.68
C ILE A 47 -32.59 -1.20 -21.65
N LEU A 48 -33.38 -1.02 -22.70
CA LEU A 48 -33.28 -0.07 -23.80
C LEU A 48 -33.22 1.40 -23.37
N GLY A 49 -32.47 2.19 -24.16
CA GLY A 49 -33.05 3.33 -24.87
C GLY A 49 -32.73 4.74 -24.35
N GLY A 50 -31.95 5.49 -25.12
CA GLY A 50 -31.85 6.95 -24.97
C GLY A 50 -30.82 7.57 -25.92
N ARG A 51 -31.29 8.03 -27.08
CA ARG A 51 -30.53 8.83 -28.08
C ARG A 51 -30.46 10.32 -27.68
N MET A 52 -29.55 11.03 -28.37
CA MET A 52 -29.39 12.49 -28.54
C MET A 52 -28.48 13.18 -27.50
N ASP A 53 -27.57 14.09 -27.84
CA ASP A 53 -27.30 14.74 -29.13
C ASP A 53 -25.87 15.29 -29.23
N ARG A 54 -25.36 15.30 -30.46
CA ARG A 54 -24.16 16.02 -30.89
C ARG A 54 -24.42 17.53 -30.84
N ARG A 55 -23.52 18.31 -30.24
CA ARG A 55 -23.23 19.68 -30.71
C ARG A 55 -21.74 19.99 -30.69
N SER A 56 -21.20 20.02 -31.90
CA SER A 56 -19.96 20.67 -32.31
C SER A 56 -20.07 22.19 -32.17
N VAL A 57 -19.04 22.85 -31.66
CA VAL A 57 -18.67 24.21 -32.05
C VAL A 57 -17.17 24.28 -32.24
N THR A 58 -16.79 24.79 -33.40
CA THR A 58 -15.43 24.91 -33.94
C THR A 58 -14.81 26.26 -33.59
N ARG A 59 -13.51 26.23 -33.27
CA ARG A 59 -12.43 27.22 -33.54
C ARG A 59 -12.61 28.70 -33.16
N ALA A 60 -11.64 29.20 -32.40
CA ALA A 60 -10.78 30.30 -32.87
C ALA A 60 -9.41 30.28 -32.17
N SER A 61 -8.36 30.42 -32.98
CA SER A 61 -6.94 30.51 -32.67
C SER A 61 -6.50 31.96 -32.46
N ALA A 62 -5.55 32.22 -31.57
CA ALA A 62 -4.51 33.25 -31.74
C ALA A 62 -3.40 33.14 -30.66
N SER A 63 -2.17 32.91 -31.11
CA SER A 63 -0.91 33.42 -30.51
C SER A 63 -0.29 34.36 -31.57
N PRO A 64 0.72 35.23 -31.29
CA PRO A 64 2.07 34.72 -30.97
C PRO A 64 3.02 35.65 -30.15
N ASP A 65 4.18 35.06 -29.82
CA ASP A 65 5.53 35.63 -29.65
C ASP A 65 5.93 36.42 -28.37
N GLN A 66 6.94 35.93 -27.64
CA GLN A 66 8.36 36.28 -27.84
C GLN A 66 9.32 35.51 -26.90
N ALA A 67 10.58 35.37 -27.34
CA ALA A 67 11.60 34.44 -26.83
C ALA A 67 12.89 35.14 -26.32
N HIS A 68 13.50 34.57 -25.24
CA HIS A 68 14.95 34.27 -25.00
C HIS A 68 16.03 35.40 -24.88
N PRO A 69 17.28 35.16 -24.37
CA PRO A 69 17.88 34.08 -23.53
C PRO A 69 18.94 34.61 -22.45
N PRO A 70 20.10 33.96 -22.12
CA PRO A 70 20.34 33.20 -20.87
C PRO A 70 21.56 33.68 -20.03
N GLY A 71 21.74 33.16 -18.81
CA GLY A 71 22.93 33.42 -17.98
C GLY A 71 23.15 32.38 -16.88
N SER A 72 24.37 31.89 -16.77
CA SER A 72 24.83 30.74 -15.97
C SER A 72 24.89 30.98 -14.46
N ASN A 73 24.71 29.92 -13.66
CA ASN A 73 25.70 29.43 -12.66
C ASN A 73 25.11 28.29 -11.82
N THR A 74 25.25 27.05 -12.31
CA THR A 74 25.04 25.81 -11.57
C THR A 74 26.25 25.49 -10.69
N LYS A 75 26.31 26.09 -9.50
CA LYS A 75 26.90 25.50 -8.27
C LYS A 75 26.68 26.47 -7.11
N ALA A 76 25.58 26.32 -6.39
CA ALA A 76 25.41 26.95 -5.10
C ALA A 76 24.51 26.04 -4.23
N MET A 77 25.19 25.24 -3.43
CA MET A 77 24.82 24.87 -2.06
C MET A 77 23.32 24.99 -1.71
N LEU A 78 22.59 23.89 -1.84
CA LEU A 78 21.43 23.62 -0.99
C LEU A 78 21.96 23.26 0.41
N SER A 79 22.48 24.26 1.11
CA SER A 79 22.75 24.18 2.54
C SER A 79 22.29 25.48 3.17
N ASN A 80 21.34 25.32 4.09
CA ASN A 80 20.83 26.29 5.06
C ASN A 80 19.67 27.17 4.59
N PHE A 81 18.50 26.55 4.52
CA PHE A 81 17.34 27.05 5.26
C PHE A 81 16.73 25.87 6.01
N SER A 82 16.79 25.88 7.34
CA SER A 82 15.89 25.08 8.16
C SER A 82 14.68 25.95 8.49
N PRO A 83 13.51 25.72 7.90
CA PRO A 83 12.28 25.90 8.62
C PRO A 83 12.02 24.63 9.45
N GLU A 84 11.20 24.71 10.49
CA GLU A 84 10.45 23.53 10.94
C GLU A 84 9.80 22.89 9.68
N GLY A 85 10.16 21.65 9.30
CA GLY A 85 9.54 20.99 8.12
C GLY A 85 10.45 20.33 7.07
N THR A 86 11.57 19.69 7.44
CA THR A 86 12.27 18.77 6.51
C THR A 86 11.40 17.54 6.21
N ILE A 87 11.26 17.18 4.94
CA ILE A 87 10.69 15.90 4.46
C ILE A 87 11.73 15.03 3.80
N PHE A 88 11.47 13.73 3.75
CA PHE A 88 12.36 12.72 3.17
C PHE A 88 11.66 11.96 2.05
N TYR A 89 12.09 12.20 0.80
CA TYR A 89 11.52 11.56 -0.38
C TYR A 89 11.83 10.06 -0.50
N ASP A 90 12.68 9.53 0.37
CA ASP A 90 12.93 8.08 0.51
C ASP A 90 11.98 7.41 1.53
N VAL A 91 11.09 8.19 2.16
CA VAL A 91 10.05 7.71 3.06
C VAL A 91 8.70 7.90 2.38
N HIS A 92 8.13 6.77 1.98
CA HIS A 92 6.87 6.67 1.27
C HIS A 92 5.75 6.26 2.24
N ILE A 93 4.50 6.68 2.00
CA ILE A 93 3.37 6.34 2.86
C ILE A 93 2.11 6.01 2.05
N PHE A 94 1.51 4.84 2.31
CA PHE A 94 0.28 4.43 1.62
C PHE A 94 -0.92 5.26 2.06
N TYR A 95 -1.71 5.74 1.10
CA TYR A 95 -2.80 6.69 1.30
C TYR A 95 -4.05 6.31 0.51
N TYR A 96 -5.21 6.49 1.15
CA TYR A 96 -6.51 6.06 0.65
C TYR A 96 -7.48 7.23 0.58
N THR A 97 -8.16 7.39 -0.56
CA THR A 97 -9.11 8.48 -0.86
C THR A 97 -10.56 7.99 -0.99
N TRP A 98 -10.88 6.86 -0.38
CA TRP A 98 -12.15 6.16 -0.58
C TRP A 98 -13.23 6.46 0.47
N TYR A 99 -12.94 7.32 1.45
CA TYR A 99 -13.88 7.62 2.54
C TYR A 99 -14.91 8.65 2.09
N GLY A 100 -16.17 8.46 2.47
CA GLY A 100 -17.26 9.38 2.11
C GLY A 100 -18.17 9.71 3.30
N SER A 101 -18.74 10.92 3.30
CA SER A 101 -19.65 11.40 4.34
C SER A 101 -20.99 11.87 3.75
N PRO A 102 -22.11 11.82 4.51
CA PRO A 102 -23.41 12.27 4.01
C PRO A 102 -23.45 13.72 3.54
N HIS A 103 -22.62 14.59 4.12
CA HIS A 103 -22.61 16.01 3.79
C HIS A 103 -21.96 16.31 2.43
N VAL A 104 -20.96 15.51 2.03
CA VAL A 104 -20.19 15.74 0.79
C VAL A 104 -20.59 14.73 -0.30
N ASP A 105 -20.73 13.45 0.06
CA ASP A 105 -20.97 12.34 -0.88
C ASP A 105 -22.44 11.87 -0.87
N GLY A 106 -23.30 12.45 -0.02
CA GLY A 106 -24.72 12.07 0.11
C GLY A 106 -24.98 10.78 0.89
N LYS A 107 -23.93 10.00 1.19
CA LYS A 107 -23.96 8.80 2.04
C LYS A 107 -22.59 8.56 2.68
N TYR A 108 -22.54 7.71 3.70
CA TYR A 108 -21.26 7.16 4.12
C TYR A 108 -20.73 6.20 3.06
N ILE A 109 -19.42 6.21 2.87
CA ILE A 109 -18.68 5.29 2.00
C ILE A 109 -17.45 4.83 2.80
N HIS A 110 -17.14 3.54 2.76
CA HIS A 110 -16.11 2.87 3.58
C HIS A 110 -16.36 2.90 5.10
N TRP A 111 -16.79 4.01 5.70
CA TRP A 111 -17.07 4.06 7.14
C TRP A 111 -18.15 3.10 7.58
N ASP A 112 -19.15 2.92 6.73
CA ASP A 112 -20.23 1.96 6.88
C ASP A 112 -19.82 0.59 6.31
N HIS A 113 -18.57 0.15 6.44
CA HIS A 113 -18.11 -1.12 5.86
C HIS A 113 -18.96 -2.33 6.31
N ILE A 114 -19.07 -3.36 5.45
CA ILE A 114 -19.69 -4.64 5.82
C ILE A 114 -18.76 -5.48 6.70
N LEU A 115 -19.34 -6.38 7.50
CA LEU A 115 -18.55 -7.44 8.12
C LEU A 115 -18.29 -8.53 7.07
N VAL A 116 -17.05 -8.63 6.63
CA VAL A 116 -16.61 -9.56 5.59
C VAL A 116 -16.72 -10.99 6.11
N PRO A 117 -17.52 -11.86 5.46
CA PRO A 117 -17.65 -13.24 5.88
C PRO A 117 -16.34 -14.00 5.67
N HIS A 118 -16.06 -14.99 6.53
CA HIS A 118 -14.99 -15.94 6.28
C HIS A 118 -15.32 -16.77 5.02
N TRP A 119 -14.31 -17.16 4.24
CA TRP A 119 -14.53 -17.91 2.99
C TRP A 119 -15.12 -19.31 3.22
N ASP A 120 -14.73 -20.00 4.30
CA ASP A 120 -15.41 -21.22 4.77
C ASP A 120 -16.78 -20.87 5.38
N PRO A 121 -17.91 -21.32 4.78
CA PRO A 121 -19.25 -21.03 5.28
C PRO A 121 -19.51 -21.51 6.71
N LYS A 122 -18.84 -22.59 7.15
CA LYS A 122 -18.99 -23.13 8.52
C LYS A 122 -18.35 -22.22 9.55
N ILE A 123 -17.20 -21.64 9.22
CA ILE A 123 -16.55 -20.64 10.07
C ILE A 123 -17.37 -19.34 10.02
N ALA A 124 -17.82 -18.92 8.82
CA ALA A 124 -18.62 -17.71 8.64
C ALA A 124 -19.91 -17.69 9.46
N SER A 125 -20.57 -18.84 9.68
CA SER A 125 -21.77 -18.91 10.54
C SER A 125 -21.50 -18.63 12.02
N SER A 126 -20.24 -18.66 12.45
CA SER A 126 -19.84 -18.41 13.84
C SER A 126 -19.52 -16.94 14.12
N TYR A 127 -19.54 -16.07 13.09
CA TYR A 127 -19.20 -14.66 13.19
C TYR A 127 -20.39 -13.76 12.86
N PRO A 128 -20.45 -12.55 13.44
CA PRO A 128 -21.52 -11.60 13.15
C PRO A 128 -21.50 -11.18 11.67
N ARG A 129 -22.68 -10.86 11.16
CA ARG A 129 -22.89 -10.29 9.83
C ARG A 129 -23.59 -8.96 9.97
N GLY A 130 -23.42 -8.11 8.97
CA GLY A 130 -24.08 -6.82 8.91
C GLY A 130 -23.18 -5.78 8.31
N LYS A 131 -23.53 -4.53 8.58
CA LYS A 131 -22.87 -3.33 8.09
C LYS A 131 -22.75 -2.36 9.26
N HIS A 132 -21.64 -1.66 9.36
CA HIS A 132 -21.46 -0.62 10.36
C HIS A 132 -22.44 0.55 10.12
N MET A 133 -22.80 1.26 11.20
CA MET A 133 -23.75 2.37 11.16
C MET A 133 -23.11 3.68 11.69
N PRO A 134 -22.40 4.42 10.84
CA PRO A 134 -21.76 5.68 11.23
C PRO A 134 -22.80 6.76 11.62
N PRO A 135 -22.41 7.79 12.41
CA PRO A 135 -21.03 8.10 12.80
C PRO A 135 -20.52 7.33 14.03
N GLU A 136 -21.42 6.79 14.87
CA GLU A 136 -21.01 6.21 16.16
C GLU A 136 -20.44 4.78 16.02
N ASP A 137 -20.85 4.03 15.00
CA ASP A 137 -20.32 2.70 14.67
C ASP A 137 -19.67 2.70 13.28
N ILE A 138 -18.35 2.70 13.23
CA ILE A 138 -17.59 2.65 11.98
C ILE A 138 -16.82 1.35 11.81
N GLY A 139 -16.50 1.01 10.56
CA GLY A 139 -15.64 -0.12 10.18
C GLY A 139 -14.16 0.11 10.49
N SER A 140 -13.84 0.48 11.72
CA SER A 140 -12.47 0.66 12.20
C SER A 140 -12.37 0.36 13.69
N SER A 141 -11.26 -0.22 14.14
CA SER A 141 -10.99 -0.45 15.56
C SER A 141 -10.61 0.84 16.31
N TYR A 142 -10.20 1.88 15.59
CA TYR A 142 -9.84 3.21 16.07
C TYR A 142 -10.84 4.26 15.55
N TYR A 143 -10.85 5.47 16.13
CA TYR A 143 -11.73 6.55 15.68
C TYR A 143 -10.93 7.78 15.23
N PRO A 144 -11.16 8.30 14.00
CA PRO A 144 -10.43 9.46 13.46
C PRO A 144 -10.72 10.75 14.23
N GLU A 145 -9.70 11.59 14.42
CA GLU A 145 -9.86 12.95 14.96
C GLU A 145 -10.80 13.79 14.09
N LEU A 146 -10.72 13.62 12.78
CA LEU A 146 -11.55 14.30 11.78
C LEU A 146 -12.98 13.77 11.69
N ASN A 147 -13.39 12.85 12.59
CA ASN A 147 -14.65 12.10 12.52
C ASN A 147 -14.76 11.27 11.21
N PRO A 148 -15.85 10.53 10.96
CA PRO A 148 -16.06 9.82 9.71
C PRO A 148 -16.20 10.79 8.52
N TYR A 149 -15.05 11.20 7.99
CA TYR A 149 -14.87 12.28 7.04
C TYR A 149 -15.15 11.86 5.59
N SER A 150 -15.22 12.85 4.69
CA SER A 150 -15.12 12.60 3.26
C SER A 150 -13.70 12.87 2.77
N SER A 151 -13.13 11.95 2.00
CA SER A 151 -11.89 12.18 1.27
C SER A 151 -12.02 13.27 0.20
N ARG A 152 -13.26 13.62 -0.20
CA ARG A 152 -13.56 14.71 -1.14
C ARG A 152 -13.66 16.08 -0.48
N ASP A 153 -13.59 16.15 0.85
CA ASP A 153 -13.63 17.40 1.58
C ASP A 153 -12.26 18.12 1.49
N PRO A 154 -12.19 19.35 0.95
CA PRO A 154 -10.96 20.13 0.85
C PRO A 154 -10.25 20.33 2.20
N ASP A 155 -10.99 20.52 3.29
CA ASP A 155 -10.42 20.77 4.63
C ASP A 155 -9.77 19.48 5.19
N VAL A 156 -10.30 18.32 4.80
CA VAL A 156 -9.74 17.01 5.14
C VAL A 156 -8.45 16.76 4.37
N LEU A 157 -8.43 17.06 3.05
CA LEU A 157 -7.20 16.96 2.25
C LEU A 157 -6.10 17.88 2.78
N GLU A 158 -6.45 19.11 3.16
CA GLU A 158 -5.55 20.05 3.81
C GLU A 158 -4.95 19.45 5.08
N SER A 159 -5.80 19.00 6.01
CA SER A 159 -5.37 18.39 7.27
C SER A 159 -4.49 17.14 7.04
N HIS A 160 -4.81 16.33 6.03
CA HIS A 160 -4.00 15.17 5.68
C HIS A 160 -2.59 15.58 5.22
N MET A 161 -2.46 16.58 4.34
CA MET A 161 -1.15 17.05 3.89
C MET A 161 -0.33 17.65 5.03
N GLU A 162 -0.97 18.37 5.95
CA GLU A 162 -0.32 18.86 7.17
C GLU A 162 0.19 17.72 8.05
N GLN A 163 -0.61 16.69 8.31
CA GLN A 163 -0.23 15.52 9.12
C GLN A 163 0.87 14.70 8.46
N ILE A 164 0.81 14.47 7.15
CA ILE A 164 1.86 13.78 6.38
C ILE A 164 3.15 14.59 6.43
N GLY A 165 3.06 15.90 6.24
CA GLY A 165 4.18 16.81 6.43
C GLY A 165 4.76 16.75 7.84
N ALA A 166 3.92 16.67 8.87
CA ALA A 166 4.33 16.49 10.27
C ALA A 166 5.06 15.16 10.51
N SER A 167 4.73 14.10 9.76
CA SER A 167 5.44 12.81 9.78
C SER A 167 6.80 12.80 9.07
N ALA A 168 7.12 13.86 8.32
CA ALA A 168 8.30 13.98 7.45
C ALA A 168 8.35 12.98 6.26
N ALA A 169 7.29 12.21 5.99
CA ALA A 169 7.19 11.41 4.76
C ALA A 169 7.12 12.34 3.53
N GLY A 170 7.97 12.09 2.53
CA GLY A 170 8.06 12.94 1.34
C GLY A 170 7.21 12.45 0.16
N VAL A 171 6.73 11.20 0.18
CA VAL A 171 5.99 10.61 -0.93
C VAL A 171 4.70 9.95 -0.45
N LEU A 172 3.58 10.48 -0.90
CA LEU A 172 2.27 9.87 -0.82
C LEU A 172 2.16 8.76 -1.86
N VAL A 173 1.76 7.57 -1.45
CA VAL A 173 1.54 6.43 -2.34
C VAL A 173 0.04 6.20 -2.43
N LEU A 174 -0.59 6.81 -3.44
CA LEU A 174 -2.04 6.87 -3.61
C LEU A 174 -2.60 5.54 -4.12
N ALA A 175 -3.50 4.91 -3.35
CA ALA A 175 -4.29 3.78 -3.81
C ALA A 175 -5.13 4.18 -5.03
N TRP A 176 -4.97 3.44 -6.13
CA TRP A 176 -5.52 3.84 -7.42
C TRP A 176 -6.25 2.70 -8.13
N TYR A 177 -7.46 3.02 -8.60
CA TYR A 177 -8.27 2.23 -9.52
C TYR A 177 -8.47 2.97 -10.84
N PRO A 178 -8.64 2.26 -11.98
CA PRO A 178 -8.96 2.88 -13.25
C PRO A 178 -10.26 3.71 -13.21
N PRO A 179 -10.43 4.70 -14.12
CA PRO A 179 -11.65 5.49 -14.20
C PRO A 179 -12.92 4.63 -14.25
N GLY A 180 -13.89 4.94 -13.39
CA GLY A 180 -15.16 4.20 -13.29
C GLY A 180 -15.08 2.88 -12.54
N LEU A 181 -13.92 2.49 -12.02
CA LEU A 181 -13.74 1.33 -11.13
C LEU A 181 -13.39 1.80 -9.70
N GLY A 182 -13.72 0.95 -8.73
CA GLY A 182 -13.38 1.09 -7.32
C GLY A 182 -13.21 -0.30 -6.70
N ASP A 183 -12.92 -0.34 -5.41
CA ASP A 183 -12.96 -1.60 -4.66
C ASP A 183 -14.43 -2.05 -4.43
N ASP A 184 -14.61 -3.28 -3.97
CA ASP A 184 -15.95 -3.87 -3.81
C ASP A 184 -16.83 -3.16 -2.76
N ASN A 185 -16.24 -2.32 -1.89
CA ASN A 185 -16.95 -1.64 -0.79
C ASN A 185 -16.97 -0.12 -0.93
N GLY A 186 -16.40 0.42 -2.00
CA GLY A 186 -16.28 1.85 -2.25
C GLY A 186 -16.95 2.31 -3.54
N GLU A 187 -16.59 3.53 -3.94
CA GLU A 187 -16.99 4.17 -5.20
C GLU A 187 -15.72 4.58 -5.95
N PRO A 188 -15.77 4.85 -7.27
CA PRO A 188 -14.61 5.32 -8.02
C PRO A 188 -13.97 6.57 -7.39
N THR A 189 -12.65 6.60 -7.32
CA THR A 189 -11.86 7.68 -6.70
C THR A 189 -10.87 8.37 -7.65
N GLU A 190 -10.82 7.97 -8.93
CA GLU A 190 -9.90 8.56 -9.90
C GLU A 190 -10.13 10.06 -10.13
N ASP A 191 -11.36 10.53 -9.93
CA ASP A 191 -11.74 11.94 -10.00
C ASP A 191 -11.00 12.82 -8.97
N MET A 192 -10.52 12.21 -7.88
CA MET A 192 -9.79 12.88 -6.81
C MET A 192 -8.30 13.07 -7.08
N VAL A 193 -7.73 12.39 -8.07
CA VAL A 193 -6.28 12.43 -8.35
C VAL A 193 -5.76 13.87 -8.62
N PRO A 194 -6.43 14.71 -9.44
CA PRO A 194 -6.01 16.11 -9.62
C PRO A 194 -5.93 16.89 -8.30
N ALA A 195 -6.95 16.78 -7.44
CA ALA A 195 -6.98 17.49 -6.17
C ALA A 195 -5.84 17.02 -5.26
N VAL A 196 -5.62 15.71 -5.13
CA VAL A 196 -4.51 15.16 -4.33
C VAL A 196 -3.15 15.68 -4.82
N LEU A 197 -2.96 15.74 -6.14
CA LEU A 197 -1.76 16.29 -6.76
C LEU A 197 -1.58 17.78 -6.46
N ASP A 198 -2.63 18.59 -6.60
CA ASP A 198 -2.60 20.04 -6.31
C ASP A 198 -2.24 20.31 -4.85
N TYR A 199 -2.87 19.59 -3.91
CA TYR A 199 -2.58 19.69 -2.48
C TYR A 199 -1.16 19.24 -2.14
N ALA A 200 -0.66 18.17 -2.78
CA ALA A 200 0.72 17.72 -2.60
C ALA A 200 1.76 18.72 -3.16
N ALA A 201 1.44 19.43 -4.24
CA ALA A 201 2.30 20.46 -4.83
C ALA A 201 2.27 21.80 -4.09
N ASN A 202 1.33 21.99 -3.16
CA ASN A 202 1.13 23.27 -2.52
C ASN A 202 2.22 23.56 -1.49
N GLN A 203 3.03 24.59 -1.77
CA GLN A 203 4.14 25.03 -0.92
C GLN A 203 3.70 25.59 0.43
N TYR A 204 2.43 25.97 0.59
CA TYR A 204 1.89 26.44 1.87
C TYR A 204 1.78 25.33 2.92
N PHE A 205 1.64 24.07 2.49
CA PHE A 205 1.67 22.91 3.37
C PHE A 205 3.11 22.41 3.43
N ILE A 206 3.43 21.36 2.69
CA ILE A 206 4.76 20.77 2.53
C ILE A 206 4.78 20.14 1.12
N LEU A 207 5.86 20.35 0.36
CA LEU A 207 6.00 19.82 -1.01
C LEU A 207 6.18 18.30 -1.03
N THR A 208 5.09 17.56 -0.96
CA THR A 208 5.13 16.09 -1.10
C THR A 208 5.06 15.70 -2.57
N ARG A 209 5.40 14.44 -2.86
CA ARG A 209 5.23 13.84 -4.18
C ARG A 209 4.20 12.74 -4.13
N VAL A 210 3.60 12.42 -5.28
CA VAL A 210 2.59 11.37 -5.41
C VAL A 210 3.13 10.27 -6.31
N ALA A 211 3.24 9.07 -5.76
CA ALA A 211 3.39 7.81 -6.48
C ALA A 211 2.04 7.07 -6.47
N PHE A 212 1.89 6.08 -7.35
CA PHE A 212 0.62 5.36 -7.50
C PHE A 212 0.75 3.91 -7.03
N HIS A 213 -0.26 3.43 -6.33
CA HIS A 213 -0.42 2.05 -5.89
C HIS A 213 -1.59 1.42 -6.62
N ILE A 214 -1.25 0.71 -7.69
CA ILE A 214 -2.21 0.10 -8.61
C ILE A 214 -2.87 -1.10 -7.91
N GLN A 215 -4.14 -0.92 -7.58
CA GLN A 215 -4.94 -1.92 -6.88
C GLN A 215 -5.33 -3.09 -7.79
N PRO A 216 -5.73 -4.25 -7.24
CA PRO A 216 -6.37 -5.29 -8.02
C PRO A 216 -7.76 -4.82 -8.45
N TYR A 217 -7.98 -4.76 -9.76
CA TYR A 217 -9.27 -4.42 -10.34
C TYR A 217 -9.73 -5.53 -11.28
N ARG A 218 -11.05 -5.62 -11.50
CA ARG A 218 -11.62 -6.62 -12.39
C ARG A 218 -11.03 -6.49 -13.80
N GLY A 219 -10.50 -7.60 -14.31
CA GLY A 219 -9.89 -7.65 -15.64
C GLY A 219 -8.45 -7.14 -15.70
N ARG A 220 -7.80 -6.87 -14.56
CA ARG A 220 -6.39 -6.47 -14.52
C ARG A 220 -5.49 -7.55 -15.14
N ASN A 221 -4.74 -7.17 -16.17
CA ASN A 221 -3.66 -7.94 -16.79
C ASN A 221 -2.54 -6.99 -17.26
N ASP A 222 -1.51 -7.53 -17.90
CA ASP A 222 -0.40 -6.81 -18.52
C ASP A 222 -0.87 -5.72 -19.50
N GLN A 223 -1.82 -6.03 -20.39
CA GLN A 223 -2.35 -5.04 -21.34
C GLN A 223 -3.15 -3.92 -20.68
N THR A 224 -4.04 -4.23 -19.72
CA THR A 224 -4.80 -3.18 -19.04
C THR A 224 -3.90 -2.35 -18.12
N VAL A 225 -2.87 -2.95 -17.53
CA VAL A 225 -1.87 -2.20 -16.75
C VAL A 225 -1.09 -1.28 -17.68
N HIS A 226 -0.63 -1.74 -18.85
CA HIS A 226 -0.03 -0.89 -19.87
C HIS A 226 -0.89 0.35 -20.17
N ASP A 227 -2.17 0.13 -20.48
CA ASP A 227 -3.10 1.21 -20.84
C ASP A 227 -3.33 2.19 -19.68
N ASN A 228 -3.37 1.68 -18.45
CA ASN A 228 -3.52 2.50 -17.25
C ASN A 228 -2.25 3.30 -16.90
N ILE A 229 -1.05 2.74 -17.12
CA ILE A 229 0.22 3.48 -16.97
C ILE A 229 0.26 4.63 -17.98
N LYS A 230 -0.10 4.34 -19.24
CA LYS A 230 -0.23 5.38 -20.26
C LYS A 230 -1.24 6.45 -19.85
N TYR A 231 -2.41 6.06 -19.35
CA TYR A 231 -3.44 7.00 -18.86
C TYR A 231 -2.89 7.93 -17.76
N ILE A 232 -2.26 7.36 -16.73
CA ILE A 232 -1.73 8.12 -15.60
C ILE A 232 -0.63 9.08 -16.08
N ILE A 233 0.29 8.62 -16.92
CA ILE A 233 1.39 9.46 -17.43
C ILE A 233 0.86 10.57 -18.34
N ASP A 234 -0.02 10.26 -19.29
CA ASP A 234 -0.58 11.27 -20.21
C ASP A 234 -1.39 12.33 -19.45
N ARG A 235 -2.10 11.95 -18.37
CA ARG A 235 -3.00 12.83 -17.63
C ARG A 235 -2.32 13.61 -16.51
N TYR A 236 -1.34 13.00 -15.84
CA TYR A 236 -0.75 13.54 -14.61
C TYR A 236 0.78 13.62 -14.63
N GLY A 237 1.45 13.05 -15.63
CA GLY A 237 2.91 12.91 -15.66
C GLY A 237 3.70 14.21 -15.69
N GLU A 238 3.08 15.29 -16.16
CA GLU A 238 3.63 16.67 -16.16
C GLU A 238 3.32 17.45 -14.88
N HIS A 239 2.50 16.88 -13.98
CA HIS A 239 2.16 17.55 -12.73
C HIS A 239 3.39 17.68 -11.81
N GLY A 240 3.58 18.87 -11.22
CA GLY A 240 4.75 19.17 -10.39
C GLY A 240 4.91 18.28 -9.17
N ALA A 241 3.84 17.65 -8.68
CA ALA A 241 3.86 16.68 -7.58
C ALA A 241 4.08 15.22 -8.02
N MET A 242 4.10 14.89 -9.33
CA MET A 242 4.35 13.51 -9.77
C MET A 242 5.70 13.02 -9.24
N PHE A 243 5.70 11.92 -8.50
CA PHE A 243 6.94 11.33 -7.99
C PHE A 243 7.72 10.67 -9.12
N ARG A 244 9.04 10.93 -9.13
CA ARG A 244 9.97 10.27 -10.04
C ARG A 244 11.17 9.77 -9.26
N PHE A 245 11.48 8.50 -9.41
CA PHE A 245 12.66 7.87 -8.84
C PHE A 245 13.85 8.05 -9.78
N THR A 246 14.97 8.53 -9.23
CA THR A 246 16.22 8.66 -9.99
C THR A 246 17.04 7.39 -9.82
N THR A 247 17.15 6.63 -10.90
CA THR A 247 17.96 5.40 -10.96
C THR A 247 19.46 5.70 -10.83
N SER A 248 20.26 4.67 -10.56
CA SER A 248 21.74 4.75 -10.54
C SER A 248 22.35 5.25 -11.87
N THR A 249 21.61 5.11 -12.99
CA THR A 249 22.02 5.62 -14.31
C THR A 249 21.69 7.10 -14.53
N GLY A 250 21.05 7.75 -13.55
CA GLY A 250 20.60 9.14 -13.63
C GLY A 250 19.26 9.35 -14.34
N LYS A 251 18.61 8.29 -14.84
CA LYS A 251 17.24 8.38 -15.38
C LYS A 251 16.24 8.64 -14.25
N SER A 252 15.37 9.64 -14.44
CA SER A 252 14.28 9.98 -13.52
C SER A 252 12.95 9.48 -14.10
N LEU A 253 12.37 8.46 -13.47
CA LEU A 253 11.21 7.70 -13.99
C LEU A 253 10.07 7.69 -12.98
N PRO A 254 8.78 7.73 -13.40
CA PRO A 254 7.65 7.52 -12.50
C PRO A 254 7.78 6.18 -11.75
N LEU A 255 7.25 6.09 -10.52
CA LEU A 255 7.28 4.85 -9.74
C LEU A 255 5.86 4.37 -9.44
N PHE A 256 5.61 3.08 -9.70
CA PHE A 256 4.34 2.40 -9.48
C PHE A 256 4.51 1.18 -8.58
N TYR A 257 3.69 1.09 -7.54
CA TYR A 257 3.53 -0.12 -6.73
C TYR A 257 2.38 -0.95 -7.30
N ILE A 258 2.59 -2.24 -7.50
CA ILE A 258 1.56 -3.15 -8.02
C ILE A 258 1.11 -4.08 -6.90
N TYR A 259 -0.07 -3.80 -6.31
CA TYR A 259 -0.63 -4.63 -5.24
C TYR A 259 -1.04 -6.00 -5.78
N ASP A 260 -0.81 -7.06 -5.03
CA ASP A 260 -1.12 -8.43 -5.45
C ASP A 260 -0.64 -8.78 -6.87
N SER A 261 0.57 -8.32 -7.22
CA SER A 261 1.17 -8.53 -8.53
C SER A 261 1.28 -10.00 -8.92
N TYR A 262 1.33 -10.91 -7.94
CA TYR A 262 1.36 -12.36 -8.12
C TYR A 262 0.07 -12.96 -8.69
N LEU A 263 -1.03 -12.20 -8.78
CA LEU A 263 -2.26 -12.63 -9.46
C LEU A 263 -2.12 -12.66 -10.98
N THR A 264 -1.14 -11.93 -11.54
CA THR A 264 -0.78 -11.98 -12.95
C THR A 264 0.50 -12.81 -13.09
N PRO A 265 0.55 -13.79 -14.01
CA PRO A 265 1.71 -14.66 -14.15
C PRO A 265 2.96 -13.90 -14.65
N PRO A 266 4.18 -14.35 -14.28
CA PRO A 266 5.41 -13.68 -14.67
C PRO A 266 5.61 -13.60 -16.19
N GLU A 267 5.10 -14.56 -16.96
CA GLU A 267 5.16 -14.53 -18.42
C GLU A 267 4.43 -13.30 -18.99
N ALA A 268 3.22 -13.03 -18.50
CA ALA A 268 2.46 -11.84 -18.91
C ALA A 268 3.16 -10.55 -18.47
N TRP A 269 3.69 -10.50 -17.25
CA TRP A 269 4.49 -9.35 -16.83
C TRP A 269 5.72 -9.13 -17.72
N SER A 270 6.37 -10.20 -18.15
CA SER A 270 7.57 -10.10 -18.98
C SER A 270 7.29 -9.50 -20.36
N GLU A 271 6.08 -9.70 -20.91
CA GLU A 271 5.64 -9.09 -22.17
C GLU A 271 5.53 -7.55 -22.08
N LEU A 272 5.28 -7.04 -20.87
CA LEU A 272 5.18 -5.62 -20.57
C LEU A 272 6.50 -5.00 -20.06
N LEU A 273 7.17 -5.68 -19.13
CA LEU A 273 8.24 -5.09 -18.31
C LEU A 273 9.65 -5.48 -18.76
N THR A 274 9.82 -6.35 -19.76
CA THR A 274 11.14 -6.66 -20.33
C THR A 274 11.34 -5.93 -21.66
N PRO A 275 12.59 -5.55 -22.04
CA PRO A 275 12.86 -4.90 -23.32
C PRO A 275 12.46 -5.71 -24.56
N THR A 276 12.33 -7.03 -24.43
CA THR A 276 11.99 -7.96 -25.51
C THR A 276 10.51 -8.33 -25.56
N GLY A 277 9.71 -7.86 -24.61
CA GLY A 277 8.28 -8.15 -24.54
C GLY A 277 7.50 -7.55 -25.73
N SER A 278 6.44 -8.23 -26.15
CA SER A 278 5.64 -7.89 -27.34
C SER A 278 5.00 -6.50 -27.31
N HIS A 279 4.73 -5.98 -26.12
CA HIS A 279 4.14 -4.65 -25.89
C HIS A 279 4.88 -3.92 -24.76
N SER A 280 6.19 -4.05 -24.75
CA SER A 280 7.07 -3.49 -23.74
C SER A 280 6.92 -1.98 -23.59
N ILE A 281 6.85 -1.51 -22.34
CA ILE A 281 6.95 -0.07 -22.02
C ILE A 281 8.39 0.41 -21.88
N ARG A 282 9.37 -0.50 -21.82
CA ARG A 282 10.77 -0.14 -21.59
C ARG A 282 11.30 0.67 -22.77
N SER A 283 12.08 1.72 -22.47
CA SER A 283 12.58 2.67 -23.49
C SER A 283 11.49 3.40 -24.30
N SER A 284 10.23 3.41 -23.82
CA SER A 284 9.15 4.21 -24.38
C SER A 284 8.95 5.51 -23.58
N ALA A 285 8.03 6.37 -24.00
CA ALA A 285 7.60 7.54 -23.23
C ALA A 285 6.91 7.17 -21.89
N TYR A 286 6.53 5.90 -21.74
CA TYR A 286 5.82 5.35 -20.57
C TYR A 286 6.73 4.53 -19.66
N ASP A 287 8.03 4.47 -19.93
CA ASP A 287 9.00 3.76 -19.10
C ASP A 287 8.96 4.28 -17.66
N SER A 288 8.93 3.37 -16.70
CA SER A 288 8.66 3.63 -15.29
C SER A 288 9.30 2.58 -14.40
N ILE A 289 9.37 2.81 -13.09
CA ILE A 289 9.82 1.87 -12.08
C ILE A 289 8.62 1.09 -11.53
N PHE A 290 8.67 -0.24 -11.60
CA PHE A 290 7.61 -1.13 -11.14
C PHE A 290 8.05 -1.95 -9.93
N ILE A 291 7.32 -1.81 -8.83
CA ILE A 291 7.62 -2.50 -7.57
C ILE A 291 6.52 -3.53 -7.28
N ALA A 292 6.89 -4.82 -7.29
CA ALA A 292 5.98 -5.95 -7.07
C ALA A 292 5.79 -6.29 -5.59
N LEU A 293 4.63 -6.83 -5.23
CA LEU A 293 4.37 -7.31 -3.86
C LEU A 293 5.01 -8.69 -3.63
N ILE A 294 5.92 -8.79 -2.66
CA ILE A 294 6.44 -10.08 -2.19
C ILE A 294 5.58 -10.60 -1.03
N VAL A 295 5.02 -11.81 -1.19
CA VAL A 295 4.18 -12.48 -0.18
C VAL A 295 4.81 -13.80 0.23
N GLU A 296 5.11 -14.67 -0.73
CA GLU A 296 5.78 -15.95 -0.52
C GLU A 296 7.25 -15.88 -0.95
N GLU A 297 8.09 -16.80 -0.44
CA GLU A 297 9.50 -16.84 -0.83
C GLU A 297 9.70 -17.09 -2.34
N ARG A 298 8.85 -17.93 -2.94
CA ARG A 298 8.91 -18.25 -4.38
C ARG A 298 8.74 -17.02 -5.27
N HIS A 299 7.96 -16.02 -4.81
CA HIS A 299 7.69 -14.80 -5.57
C HIS A 299 8.97 -14.02 -5.91
N LYS A 300 10.08 -14.19 -5.17
CA LYS A 300 11.38 -13.58 -5.53
C LYS A 300 11.78 -13.88 -6.98
N HIS A 301 11.62 -15.13 -7.40
CA HIS A 301 12.01 -15.56 -8.75
C HIS A 301 10.95 -15.17 -9.79
N ASP A 302 9.66 -15.25 -9.44
CA ASP A 302 8.57 -14.82 -10.32
C ASP A 302 8.66 -13.32 -10.61
N ILE A 303 8.96 -12.50 -9.59
CA ILE A 303 9.16 -11.05 -9.72
C ILE A 303 10.34 -10.73 -10.64
N LEU A 304 11.47 -11.43 -10.46
CA LEU A 304 12.65 -11.27 -11.32
C LEU A 304 12.33 -11.67 -12.77
N ALA A 305 11.67 -12.81 -12.97
CA ALA A 305 11.29 -13.30 -14.29
C ALA A 305 10.28 -12.37 -14.99
N GLY A 306 9.38 -11.74 -14.22
CA GLY A 306 8.41 -10.78 -14.72
C GLY A 306 9.01 -9.44 -15.14
N GLY A 307 10.29 -9.16 -14.88
CA GLY A 307 10.94 -7.91 -15.30
C GLY A 307 10.66 -6.68 -14.43
N PHE A 308 10.20 -6.89 -13.19
CA PHE A 308 10.01 -5.81 -12.22
C PHE A 308 11.35 -5.17 -11.81
N ASP A 309 11.29 -3.90 -11.38
CA ASP A 309 12.46 -3.13 -10.93
C ASP A 309 12.73 -3.31 -9.42
N GLY A 310 11.80 -3.91 -8.69
CA GLY A 310 11.93 -4.13 -7.26
C GLY A 310 10.75 -4.86 -6.63
N MET A 311 10.82 -5.02 -5.31
CA MET A 311 9.76 -5.61 -4.51
C MET A 311 9.52 -4.88 -3.18
N TYR A 312 8.27 -4.87 -2.72
CA TYR A 312 7.83 -4.31 -1.44
C TYR A 312 6.96 -5.30 -0.66
N SER A 313 6.78 -5.10 0.65
CA SER A 313 6.16 -6.12 1.53
C SER A 313 4.75 -5.81 2.03
N TYR A 314 4.28 -4.56 1.91
CA TYR A 314 2.98 -4.02 2.33
C TYR A 314 2.56 -4.31 3.78
N PHE A 315 2.17 -5.54 4.10
CA PHE A 315 1.44 -5.88 5.33
C PHE A 315 2.14 -5.41 6.61
N ALA A 316 1.41 -4.67 7.45
CA ALA A 316 1.87 -4.17 8.74
C ALA A 316 2.07 -5.27 9.79
N SER A 317 1.45 -6.44 9.60
CA SER A 317 1.55 -7.60 10.50
C SER A 317 2.81 -8.42 10.24
N ASN A 318 3.77 -8.32 11.15
CA ASN A 318 4.95 -9.16 11.18
C ASN A 318 4.53 -10.63 11.36
N GLY A 319 4.98 -11.49 10.45
CA GLY A 319 4.63 -12.91 10.42
C GLY A 319 3.41 -13.26 9.56
N PHE A 320 2.70 -12.29 8.97
CA PHE A 320 1.54 -12.59 8.11
C PHE A 320 1.93 -13.30 6.81
N SER A 321 3.02 -12.85 6.19
CA SER A 321 3.57 -13.44 4.97
C SER A 321 5.09 -13.60 5.09
N PHE A 322 5.71 -14.30 4.14
CA PHE A 322 7.18 -14.35 4.06
C PHE A 322 7.76 -12.94 3.89
N GLY A 323 7.15 -12.11 3.03
CA GLY A 323 7.58 -10.75 2.74
C GLY A 323 7.43 -9.78 3.92
N SER A 324 6.38 -9.92 4.73
CA SER A 324 6.15 -9.05 5.90
C SER A 324 6.84 -9.52 7.19
N SER A 325 7.52 -10.67 7.14
CA SER A 325 8.26 -11.19 8.29
C SER A 325 9.66 -10.57 8.38
N HIS A 326 9.89 -9.75 9.41
CA HIS A 326 11.13 -8.95 9.54
C HIS A 326 12.41 -9.79 9.48
N GLN A 327 12.37 -11.03 9.99
CA GLN A 327 13.48 -11.98 9.97
C GLN A 327 13.96 -12.34 8.56
N ASN A 328 13.10 -12.21 7.55
CA ASN A 328 13.40 -12.56 6.15
C ASN A 328 13.99 -11.39 5.36
N TRP A 329 13.83 -10.14 5.84
CA TRP A 329 14.21 -8.95 5.08
C TRP A 329 15.68 -8.90 4.69
N LYS A 330 16.59 -9.44 5.52
CA LYS A 330 18.01 -9.55 5.16
C LYS A 330 18.22 -10.45 3.94
N ALA A 331 17.49 -11.57 3.86
CA ALA A 331 17.58 -12.50 2.73
C ALA A 331 16.92 -11.91 1.46
N VAL A 332 15.81 -11.19 1.63
CA VAL A 332 15.15 -10.49 0.51
C VAL A 332 16.05 -9.38 -0.04
N LYS A 333 16.63 -8.54 0.82
CA LYS A 333 17.59 -7.50 0.40
C LYS A 333 18.79 -8.11 -0.32
N ALA A 334 19.39 -9.17 0.21
CA ALA A 334 20.53 -9.83 -0.44
C ALA A 334 20.18 -10.40 -1.82
N PHE A 335 18.96 -10.94 -1.98
CA PHE A 335 18.46 -11.36 -3.29
C PHE A 335 18.29 -10.18 -4.24
N CYS A 336 17.72 -9.06 -3.77
CA CYS A 336 17.53 -7.87 -4.58
C CYS A 336 18.87 -7.26 -5.03
N ASP A 337 19.83 -7.16 -4.12
CA ASP A 337 21.18 -6.64 -4.41
C ASP A 337 21.91 -7.50 -5.43
N GLY A 338 21.80 -8.82 -5.32
CA GLY A 338 22.38 -9.77 -6.27
C GLY A 338 21.76 -9.74 -7.66
N ASN A 339 20.56 -9.16 -7.81
CA ASN A 339 19.81 -9.11 -9.07
C ASN A 339 19.50 -7.69 -9.55
N ASN A 340 20.12 -6.66 -8.94
CA ASN A 340 19.89 -5.25 -9.27
C ASN A 340 18.40 -4.84 -9.18
N LEU A 341 17.72 -5.31 -8.14
CA LEU A 341 16.35 -4.96 -7.79
C LEU A 341 16.34 -4.03 -6.58
N LEU A 342 15.32 -3.17 -6.48
CA LEU A 342 15.04 -2.43 -5.25
C LEU A 342 14.35 -3.35 -4.24
N PHE A 343 14.74 -3.25 -2.96
CA PHE A 343 13.95 -3.78 -1.86
C PHE A 343 13.38 -2.63 -1.03
N ILE A 344 12.05 -2.53 -0.98
CA ILE A 344 11.33 -1.47 -0.29
C ILE A 344 10.52 -2.10 0.87
N PRO A 345 11.11 -2.30 2.06
CA PRO A 345 10.38 -2.85 3.19
C PRO A 345 9.22 -1.93 3.59
N SER A 346 8.11 -2.55 3.99
CA SER A 346 6.92 -1.86 4.49
C SER A 346 6.77 -2.07 5.98
N VAL A 347 6.62 -0.98 6.72
CA VAL A 347 6.49 -0.96 8.19
C VAL A 347 5.14 -0.39 8.58
N GLY A 348 4.55 -0.86 9.68
CA GLY A 348 3.28 -0.33 10.18
C GLY A 348 3.23 -0.24 11.71
N PRO A 349 2.37 0.62 12.28
CA PRO A 349 2.33 0.88 13.71
C PRO A 349 1.70 -0.25 14.54
N GLY A 350 0.95 -1.12 13.87
CA GLY A 350 0.22 -2.26 14.40
C GLY A 350 -0.77 -2.75 13.36
N TYR A 351 -1.67 -3.65 13.74
CA TYR A 351 -2.72 -4.18 12.87
C TYR A 351 -3.89 -4.68 13.70
N ILE A 352 -5.11 -4.34 13.32
CA ILE A 352 -6.35 -4.90 13.88
C ILE A 352 -7.55 -4.58 12.98
N ASP A 353 -7.98 -5.58 12.23
CA ASP A 353 -9.09 -5.48 11.27
C ASP A 353 -10.37 -6.17 11.75
N THR A 354 -10.42 -6.61 13.01
CA THR A 354 -11.53 -7.42 13.54
C THR A 354 -12.89 -6.71 13.54
N SER A 355 -12.91 -5.40 13.35
CA SER A 355 -14.14 -4.65 13.10
C SER A 355 -14.84 -5.10 11.81
N ILE A 356 -14.09 -5.33 10.73
CA ILE A 356 -14.61 -5.76 9.43
C ILE A 356 -14.31 -7.23 9.12
N ARG A 357 -13.30 -7.84 9.73
CA ARG A 357 -12.95 -9.27 9.60
C ARG A 357 -12.87 -9.94 10.98
N PRO A 358 -14.01 -10.23 11.65
CA PRO A 358 -14.03 -10.74 13.03
C PRO A 358 -13.23 -12.03 13.25
N TRP A 359 -13.00 -12.79 12.20
CA TRP A 359 -12.25 -14.05 12.18
C TRP A 359 -10.72 -13.87 12.10
N ASN A 360 -10.23 -12.66 11.84
CA ASN A 360 -8.82 -12.42 11.52
C ASN A 360 -7.94 -12.02 12.73
N ASN A 361 -8.43 -12.24 13.96
CA ASN A 361 -7.73 -11.80 15.18
C ASN A 361 -6.31 -12.38 15.36
N HIS A 362 -5.99 -13.51 14.72
CA HIS A 362 -4.64 -14.10 14.78
C HIS A 362 -3.57 -13.19 14.14
N ASN A 363 -3.97 -12.30 13.23
CA ASN A 363 -3.09 -11.32 12.61
C ASN A 363 -3.00 -10.00 13.37
N THR A 364 -3.80 -9.81 14.44
CA THR A 364 -3.73 -8.62 15.29
C THR A 364 -2.33 -8.43 15.87
N ARG A 365 -1.82 -7.20 15.81
CA ARG A 365 -0.56 -6.76 16.40
C ARG A 365 -0.83 -5.47 17.18
N ASN A 366 -0.78 -5.58 18.51
CA ASN A 366 -0.93 -4.43 19.38
C ASN A 366 0.19 -3.42 19.12
N ARG A 367 -0.13 -2.13 19.14
CA ARG A 367 0.86 -1.07 18.91
C ARG A 367 1.89 -0.95 20.04
N VAL A 368 1.55 -1.41 21.25
CA VAL A 368 2.38 -1.37 22.47
C VAL A 368 2.99 0.02 22.67
N ASN A 369 2.14 1.06 22.64
CA ASN A 369 2.51 2.47 22.76
C ASN A 369 3.62 2.91 21.78
N GLY A 370 3.67 2.32 20.59
CA GLY A 370 4.65 2.62 19.54
C GLY A 370 5.82 1.63 19.46
N ARG A 371 6.04 0.76 20.45
CA ARG A 371 7.19 -0.17 20.45
C ARG A 371 7.14 -1.17 19.30
N TYR A 372 5.94 -1.59 18.88
CA TYR A 372 5.78 -2.42 17.69
C TYR A 372 6.29 -1.72 16.44
N TYR A 373 5.92 -0.44 16.28
CA TYR A 373 6.34 0.38 15.15
C TYR A 373 7.85 0.61 15.12
N GLU A 374 8.43 1.02 16.26
CA GLU A 374 9.88 1.22 16.39
C GLU A 374 10.67 -0.06 16.06
N THR A 375 10.15 -1.22 16.45
CA THR A 375 10.78 -2.51 16.12
C THR A 375 10.77 -2.78 14.62
N ALA A 376 9.67 -2.49 13.93
CA ALA A 376 9.56 -2.61 12.48
C ALA A 376 10.48 -1.63 11.76
N LEU A 377 10.51 -0.36 12.18
CA LEU A 377 11.38 0.69 11.64
C LEU A 377 12.86 0.35 11.83
N GLN A 378 13.26 -0.13 13.00
CA GLN A 378 14.62 -0.60 13.24
C GLN A 378 14.99 -1.78 12.33
N ALA A 379 14.09 -2.74 12.14
CA ALA A 379 14.33 -3.89 11.26
C ALA A 379 14.51 -3.46 9.80
N ALA A 380 13.72 -2.48 9.34
CA ALA A 380 13.85 -1.91 8.00
C ALA A 380 15.19 -1.17 7.86
N LEU A 381 15.56 -0.33 8.83
CA LEU A 381 16.83 0.37 8.85
C LEU A 381 18.04 -0.58 8.76
N ASN A 382 17.98 -1.71 9.47
CA ASN A 382 19.07 -2.69 9.53
C ASN A 382 19.40 -3.36 8.20
N VAL A 383 18.45 -3.40 7.25
CA VAL A 383 18.68 -3.97 5.91
C VAL A 383 19.10 -2.92 4.88
N ARG A 384 19.31 -1.67 5.31
CA ARG A 384 19.83 -0.57 4.49
C ARG A 384 19.10 -0.38 3.15
N PRO A 385 17.77 -0.22 3.15
CA PRO A 385 17.03 -0.02 1.92
C PRO A 385 17.22 1.39 1.39
N GLU A 386 17.00 1.58 0.08
CA GLU A 386 17.00 2.89 -0.56
C GLU A 386 15.73 3.67 -0.20
N ILE A 387 14.59 2.98 -0.08
CA ILE A 387 13.27 3.53 0.24
C ILE A 387 12.64 2.67 1.35
N VAL A 388 11.92 3.30 2.27
CA VAL A 388 11.02 2.61 3.23
C VAL A 388 9.58 3.06 2.98
N THR A 389 8.63 2.13 3.09
CA THR A 389 7.19 2.44 2.98
C THR A 389 6.49 2.30 4.32
N ILE A 390 5.55 3.19 4.61
CA ILE A 390 4.72 3.16 5.81
C ILE A 390 3.33 2.67 5.41
N THR A 391 2.90 1.59 6.05
CA THR A 391 1.56 1.01 5.95
C THR A 391 0.86 1.28 7.28
N SER A 392 0.10 2.36 7.41
CA SER A 392 -0.34 3.30 6.36
C SER A 392 -0.58 4.71 6.93
N PHE A 393 -0.92 5.69 6.08
CA PHE A 393 -1.47 6.95 6.57
C PHE A 393 -2.84 6.71 7.21
N ASN A 394 -3.81 6.22 6.43
CA ASN A 394 -5.23 6.18 6.81
C ASN A 394 -5.98 4.90 6.40
N GLU A 395 -5.36 3.72 6.42
CA GLU A 395 -6.09 2.44 6.29
C GLU A 395 -6.75 2.08 7.64
N TRP A 396 -7.87 2.75 7.94
CA TRP A 396 -8.59 2.66 9.21
C TRP A 396 -9.19 1.27 9.43
N HIS A 397 -9.64 0.61 8.36
CA HIS A 397 -10.25 -0.72 8.44
C HIS A 397 -9.31 -1.75 9.05
N GLU A 398 -8.02 -1.64 8.74
CA GLU A 398 -6.99 -2.57 9.20
C GLU A 398 -6.25 -2.10 10.45
N GLY A 399 -6.61 -0.93 10.99
CA GLY A 399 -5.98 -0.38 12.19
C GLY A 399 -4.50 -0.07 12.01
N THR A 400 -4.04 0.16 10.77
CA THR A 400 -2.63 0.41 10.42
C THR A 400 -2.29 1.90 10.27
N GLN A 401 -3.28 2.79 10.41
CA GLN A 401 -3.15 4.22 10.22
C GLN A 401 -2.19 4.89 11.21
N ILE A 402 -1.39 5.84 10.73
CA ILE A 402 -0.67 6.81 11.59
C ILE A 402 -1.40 8.14 11.71
N GLU A 403 -2.45 8.37 10.92
CA GLU A 403 -3.39 9.49 11.06
C GLU A 403 -3.88 9.62 12.51
N ARG A 404 -4.13 10.85 12.95
CA ARG A 404 -4.58 11.18 14.29
C ARG A 404 -5.86 10.42 14.67
N ALA A 405 -5.80 9.69 15.77
CA ALA A 405 -6.95 9.02 16.38
C ALA A 405 -7.22 9.56 17.78
N VAL A 406 -8.50 9.58 18.16
CA VAL A 406 -8.97 10.10 19.44
C VAL A 406 -9.71 9.04 20.25
N PRO A 407 -9.67 9.11 21.60
CA PRO A 407 -10.51 8.26 22.45
C PRO A 407 -11.99 8.49 22.13
N LYS A 408 -12.71 7.40 21.82
CA LYS A 408 -14.15 7.43 21.58
C LYS A 408 -14.82 6.25 22.28
N LYS A 409 -15.89 6.56 23.00
CA LYS A 409 -16.76 5.57 23.65
C LYS A 409 -18.20 5.85 23.30
N THR A 410 -18.90 4.81 22.91
CA THR A 410 -20.35 4.79 22.68
C THR A 410 -21.01 3.86 23.69
N VAL A 411 -22.32 3.69 23.60
CA VAL A 411 -23.05 2.74 24.46
C VAL A 411 -22.59 1.30 24.21
N THR A 412 -22.26 0.97 22.96
CA THR A 412 -21.98 -0.40 22.52
C THR A 412 -20.50 -0.68 22.26
N ARG A 413 -19.65 0.35 22.20
CA ARG A 413 -18.27 0.21 21.75
C ARG A 413 -17.31 1.14 22.49
N VAL A 414 -16.11 0.62 22.73
CA VAL A 414 -14.94 1.42 23.12
C VAL A 414 -13.93 1.27 21.99
N TYR A 415 -13.60 2.36 21.32
CA TYR A 415 -12.57 2.36 20.28
C TYR A 415 -11.19 2.32 20.93
N LEU A 416 -10.24 1.69 20.24
CA LEU A 416 -8.84 1.82 20.59
C LEU A 416 -8.37 3.24 20.29
N ASP A 417 -7.36 3.68 21.02
CA ASP A 417 -6.77 5.01 20.90
C ASP A 417 -5.26 4.96 21.13
N TYR A 418 -4.62 6.14 21.19
CA TYR A 418 -3.18 6.29 21.31
C TYR A 418 -2.72 6.62 22.74
N GLN A 419 -3.63 6.55 23.74
CA GLN A 419 -3.29 6.84 25.13
C GLN A 419 -2.20 5.89 25.66
N PRO A 420 -1.31 6.35 26.56
CA PRO A 420 -1.33 7.66 27.24
C PRO A 420 -0.75 8.82 26.42
N HIS A 421 -0.40 8.60 25.14
CA HIS A 421 0.11 9.64 24.26
C HIS A 421 -1.03 10.42 23.58
N GLY A 422 -0.67 11.50 22.87
CA GLY A 422 -1.61 12.31 22.10
C GLY A 422 -1.88 11.75 20.69
N PRO A 423 -2.82 12.36 19.95
CA PRO A 423 -3.15 11.96 18.57
C PRO A 423 -1.95 11.99 17.60
N ASP A 424 -0.99 12.88 17.83
CA ASP A 424 0.22 13.04 17.01
C ASP A 424 1.30 11.95 17.19
N HIS A 425 1.15 11.06 18.17
CA HIS A 425 2.22 10.14 18.59
C HIS A 425 2.88 9.36 17.44
N TYR A 426 2.07 8.84 16.51
CA TYR A 426 2.60 8.06 15.38
C TYR A 426 3.22 8.93 14.30
N LEU A 427 2.72 10.16 14.09
CA LEU A 427 3.34 11.14 13.18
C LEU A 427 4.73 11.54 13.72
N GLU A 428 4.84 11.85 15.01
CA GLU A 428 6.10 12.19 15.67
C GLU A 428 7.10 11.03 15.66
N LEU A 429 6.63 9.80 15.87
CA LEU A 429 7.45 8.60 15.74
C LEU A 429 7.98 8.45 14.31
N THR A 430 7.13 8.60 13.30
CA THR A 430 7.55 8.53 11.90
C THR A 430 8.61 9.58 11.60
N ARG A 431 8.43 10.83 12.04
CA ARG A 431 9.42 11.90 11.83
C ARG A 431 10.78 11.53 12.41
N ARG A 432 10.82 11.12 13.68
CA ARG A 432 12.08 10.74 14.36
C ARG A 432 12.82 9.64 13.61
N TRP A 433 12.08 8.66 13.10
CA TRP A 433 12.68 7.55 12.33
C TRP A 433 13.05 7.93 10.91
N ALA A 434 12.33 8.84 10.26
CA ALA A 434 12.70 9.37 8.95
C ALA A 434 14.02 10.17 9.03
N GLU A 435 14.18 10.99 10.08
CA GLU A 435 15.44 11.70 10.37
C GLU A 435 16.60 10.73 10.63
N GLN A 436 16.36 9.70 11.44
CA GLN A 436 17.36 8.66 11.72
C GLN A 436 17.72 7.87 10.46
N PHE A 437 16.73 7.48 9.65
CA PHE A 437 16.93 6.77 8.39
C PHE A 437 17.79 7.60 7.43
N ASN A 438 17.46 8.88 7.24
CA ASN A 438 18.25 9.77 6.38
C ASN A 438 19.69 9.92 6.91
N LYS A 439 19.88 10.12 8.22
CA LYS A 439 21.20 10.24 8.83
C LYS A 439 22.06 8.99 8.59
N GLU A 440 21.49 7.80 8.77
CA GLU A 440 22.19 6.52 8.53
C GLU A 440 22.48 6.31 7.04
N LYS A 441 21.51 6.63 6.17
CA LYS A 441 21.69 6.53 4.71
C LYS A 441 22.86 7.38 4.22
N GLN A 442 23.04 8.60 4.74
CA GLN A 442 24.22 9.43 4.42
C GLN A 442 25.54 8.78 4.84
N GLN A 443 25.55 7.95 5.89
CA GLN A 443 26.75 7.23 6.31
C GLN A 443 27.04 5.99 5.46
N TRP A 444 26.01 5.37 4.87
CA TRP A 444 26.19 4.21 3.99
C TRP A 444 26.74 4.58 2.60
N LEU A 445 26.57 5.85 2.20
CA LEU A 445 27.00 6.39 0.91
C LEU A 445 28.43 6.96 0.94
N ILE A 446 29.06 7.00 2.13
CA ILE A 446 30.50 7.29 2.34
C ILE A 446 31.25 5.97 2.34
#